data_AF-A0A2T2U6N6-F1
#
_entry.id   AF-A0A2T2U6N6-F1
#
_cell.length_a   1.000
_cell.length_b   1.000
_cell.length_c   1.000
_cell.angle_alpha   90.00
_cell.angle_beta   90.00
_cell.angle_gamma   90.00
#
_symmetry.space_group_name_H-M   'P 1'
#
loop_
_entity.id
_entity.type
_entity.pdbx_description
1 polymer ?
#
loop_
_entity_poly.entity_id
_entity_poly.type
_entity_poly.pdbx_seq_one_letter_code
_entity_poly.pdbx_strand_id
1 'polypeptide(L)' 'MIRRMRSWWRVLLLGIGGSLLLLTGMASAQPARGPAAKPQPGIDVQDYDFALTLSDTTDRIEGTATVRLRVTTDTL' A
#
# COMPACT_ATOMS: atom_id res chain seq x y z
N MET A 1 -11.26 6.46 50.76
CA MET A 1 -11.24 7.26 49.51
C MET A 1 -10.22 6.79 48.45
N ILE A 2 -9.23 5.96 48.76
CA ILE A 2 -8.11 5.58 47.84
C ILE A 2 -8.51 4.61 46.69
N ARG A 3 -9.60 3.83 46.82
CA ARG A 3 -10.02 2.86 45.78
C ARG A 3 -10.65 3.49 44.52
N ARG A 4 -11.29 4.67 44.63
CA ARG A 4 -11.92 5.36 43.47
C ARG A 4 -10.88 5.91 42.49
N MET A 5 -9.77 6.44 43.03
CA MET A 5 -8.71 7.08 42.25
C MET A 5 -7.96 6.07 41.35
N ARG A 6 -7.75 4.84 41.84
CA ARG A 6 -7.12 3.75 41.07
C ARG A 6 -8.00 3.23 39.92
N SER A 7 -9.33 3.32 40.07
CA SER A 7 -10.28 2.89 39.03
C SER A 7 -10.34 3.88 37.88
N TRP A 8 -10.32 5.17 38.18
CA TRP A 8 -10.29 6.24 37.17
C TRP A 8 -9.02 6.20 36.33
N TRP A 9 -7.88 5.93 36.96
CA TRP A 9 -6.61 5.78 36.26
C TRP A 9 -6.62 4.64 35.21
N ARG A 10 -7.32 3.53 35.49
CA ARG A 10 -7.46 2.40 34.56
C ARG A 10 -8.33 2.75 33.35
N VAL A 11 -9.41 3.49 33.57
CA VAL A 11 -10.29 3.96 32.49
C VAL A 11 -9.54 4.94 31.58
N LEU A 12 -8.73 5.83 32.18
CA LEU A 12 -7.90 6.78 31.43
C LEU A 12 -6.82 6.07 30.60
N LEU A 13 -6.15 5.06 31.18
CA LEU A 13 -5.19 4.22 30.46
C LEU A 13 -5.84 3.40 29.32
N LEU A 14 -7.04 2.86 29.53
CA LEU A 14 -7.78 2.13 28.51
C LEU A 14 -8.29 3.05 27.39
N GLY A 15 -8.72 4.28 27.73
CA GLY A 15 -9.13 5.29 26.75
C GLY A 15 -7.96 5.74 25.87
N ILE A 16 -6.80 6.04 26.48
CA ILE A 16 -5.60 6.43 25.73
C ILE A 16 -5.06 5.24 24.92
N GLY A 17 -4.99 4.04 25.51
CA GLY A 17 -4.53 2.83 24.84
C GLY A 17 -5.42 2.41 23.67
N GLY A 18 -6.75 2.48 23.83
CA GLY A 18 -7.71 2.22 22.78
C GLY A 18 -7.65 3.25 21.65
N SER A 19 -7.42 4.53 21.99
CA SER A 19 -7.29 5.60 20.99
C SER A 19 -5.99 5.51 20.18
N LEU A 20 -4.90 5.00 20.77
CA LEU A 20 -3.64 4.77 20.05
C LEU A 20 -3.74 3.62 19.05
N LEU A 21 -4.43 2.53 19.42
CA LEU A 21 -4.62 1.35 18.56
C LEU A 21 -5.46 1.65 17.31
N LEU A 22 -6.44 2.55 17.44
CA LEU A 22 -7.27 3.00 16.31
C LEU A 22 -6.49 3.90 15.35
N LEU A 23 -5.51 4.67 15.84
CA LEU A 23 -4.71 5.57 15.01
C LEU A 23 -3.71 4.82 14.10
N THR A 24 -3.18 3.69 14.55
CA THR A 24 -2.21 2.88 13.78
C THR A 24 -2.86 2.08 12.65
N GLY A 25 -4.16 1.79 12.72
CA GLY A 25 -4.88 1.02 11.70
C GLY A 25 -5.31 1.82 10.47
N MET A 26 -5.15 3.15 10.47
CA MET A 26 -5.62 4.04 9.38
C MET A 26 -4.51 4.63 8.51
N ALA A 27 -3.26 4.22 8.71
CA ALA A 27 -2.17 4.61 7.83
C ALA A 27 -2.23 3.79 6.54
N SER A 28 -3.10 4.19 5.60
CA SER A 28 -3.05 3.70 4.23
C SER A 28 -1.74 4.17 3.59
N ALA A 29 -0.79 3.24 3.44
CA ALA A 29 0.55 3.45 2.87
C ALA A 29 0.51 3.63 1.34
N GLN A 30 -0.45 4.43 0.83
CA GLN A 30 -0.55 4.63 -0.60
C GLN A 30 0.66 5.46 -1.07
N PRO A 31 1.51 4.92 -1.97
CA PRO A 31 2.67 5.65 -2.46
C PRO A 31 2.20 6.96 -3.08
N ALA A 32 2.94 8.05 -2.83
CA ALA A 32 2.69 9.30 -3.52
C ALA A 32 2.78 9.05 -5.03
N ARG A 33 1.76 9.46 -5.80
CA ARG A 33 1.80 9.34 -7.26
C ARG A 33 2.98 10.16 -7.79
N GLY A 34 3.98 9.45 -8.32
CA GLY A 34 5.04 10.07 -9.09
C GLY A 34 4.51 10.60 -10.44
N PRO A 35 5.27 11.48 -11.11
CA PRO A 35 4.96 11.89 -12.46
C PRO A 35 4.91 10.67 -13.39
N ALA A 36 4.02 10.70 -14.39
CA ALA A 36 3.93 9.64 -15.38
C ALA A 36 5.26 9.48 -16.13
N ALA A 37 5.69 8.23 -16.32
CA ALA A 37 6.88 7.95 -17.11
C ALA A 37 6.66 8.39 -18.57
N LYS A 38 7.71 8.95 -19.19
CA LYS A 38 7.68 9.23 -20.63
C LYS A 38 7.66 7.90 -21.40
N PRO A 39 6.83 7.76 -22.45
CA PRO A 39 6.85 6.57 -23.30
C PRO A 39 8.25 6.32 -23.88
N GLN A 40 8.67 5.06 -23.94
CA GLN A 40 9.91 4.72 -24.62
C GLN A 40 9.72 4.84 -26.15
N PRO A 41 10.61 5.54 -26.86
CA PRO A 41 10.56 5.61 -28.32
C PRO A 41 10.77 4.23 -28.96
N GLY A 42 10.10 3.98 -30.08
CA GLY A 42 10.29 2.75 -30.85
C GLY A 42 9.64 1.50 -30.25
N ILE A 43 8.92 1.64 -29.13
CA ILE A 43 8.19 0.57 -28.47
C ILE A 43 6.71 0.96 -28.42
N ASP A 44 5.88 0.16 -29.06
CA ASP A 44 4.42 0.24 -28.98
C ASP A 44 3.93 -0.90 -28.08
N VAL A 45 3.17 -0.56 -27.04
CA VAL A 45 2.65 -1.57 -26.10
C VAL A 45 1.27 -1.98 -26.57
N GLN A 46 1.08 -3.27 -26.84
CA GLN A 46 -0.19 -3.79 -27.32
C GLN A 46 -1.13 -4.11 -26.16
N ASP A 47 -0.62 -4.84 -25.18
CA ASP A 47 -1.37 -5.26 -24.01
C ASP A 47 -0.45 -5.69 -22.86
N TYR A 48 -1.09 -5.76 -21.70
CA TYR A 48 -0.54 -6.27 -20.46
C TYR A 48 -1.41 -7.43 -19.98
N ASP A 49 -0.75 -8.47 -19.50
CA ASP A 49 -1.38 -9.56 -18.78
C ASP A 49 -0.74 -9.66 -17.39
N PHE A 50 -1.58 -9.62 -16.35
CA PHE A 50 -1.16 -9.56 -14.95
C PHE A 50 -1.72 -10.74 -14.18
N ALA A 51 -0.83 -11.63 -13.75
CA ALA A 51 -1.15 -12.69 -12.80
C ALA A 51 -0.56 -12.30 -11.44
N LEU A 52 -1.34 -11.55 -10.65
CA LEU A 52 -0.92 -10.98 -9.37
C LEU A 52 -1.71 -11.55 -8.19
N THR A 53 -1.04 -11.71 -7.05
CA THR A 53 -1.60 -12.05 -5.75
C THR A 53 -1.43 -10.86 -4.80
N LEU A 54 -2.49 -10.50 -4.09
CA LEU A 54 -2.50 -9.45 -3.06
C LEU A 54 -2.60 -10.11 -1.68
N SER A 55 -1.76 -9.67 -0.75
CA SER A 55 -1.79 -10.13 0.64
C SER A 55 -1.95 -8.95 1.57
N ASP A 56 -3.15 -8.83 2.15
CA ASP A 56 -3.50 -7.74 3.08
C ASP A 56 -2.67 -7.80 4.37
N THR A 57 -2.35 -9.01 4.85
CA THR A 57 -1.61 -9.19 6.11
C THR A 57 -0.15 -8.77 6.00
N THR A 58 0.42 -8.80 4.80
CA THR A 58 1.82 -8.44 4.55
C THR A 58 1.96 -7.13 3.77
N ASP A 59 0.84 -6.50 3.41
CA ASP A 59 0.78 -5.34 2.51
C ASP A 59 1.65 -5.54 1.25
N ARG A 60 1.49 -6.71 0.61
CA ARG A 60 2.37 -7.14 -0.49
C ARG A 60 1.60 -7.54 -1.74
N ILE A 61 2.15 -7.13 -2.88
CA ILE A 61 1.72 -7.52 -4.22
C ILE A 61 2.84 -8.37 -4.83
N GLU A 62 2.52 -9.58 -5.27
CA GLU A 62 3.48 -10.47 -5.92
C GLU A 62 2.88 -11.12 -7.16
N GLY A 63 3.71 -11.47 -8.14
CA GLY A 63 3.25 -12.20 -9.32
C GLY A 63 4.03 -11.85 -10.57
N THR A 64 3.43 -12.16 -11.72
CA THR A 64 4.04 -11.97 -13.04
C THR A 64 3.26 -10.92 -13.84
N ALA A 65 4.01 -10.03 -14.50
CA ALA A 65 3.49 -9.12 -15.51
C ALA A 65 4.10 -9.48 -16.86
N THR A 66 3.26 -9.88 -17.81
CA THR A 66 3.66 -10.14 -19.19
C THR A 66 3.27 -8.94 -20.03
N VAL A 67 4.19 -8.45 -20.86
CA VAL A 67 3.95 -7.31 -21.74
C VAL A 67 4.11 -7.73 -23.18
N ARG A 68 3.08 -7.53 -24.00
CA ARG A 68 3.18 -7.72 -25.44
C ARG A 68 3.49 -6.40 -26.11
N LEU A 69 4.61 -6.37 -26.82
CA LEU A 69 5.21 -5.17 -27.37
C LEU A 69 5.42 -5.35 -28.87
N ARG A 70 5.21 -4.29 -29.64
CA ARG A 70 5.66 -4.17 -31.03
C ARG A 70 6.81 -3.17 -31.07
N VAL A 71 7.93 -3.59 -31.66
CA VAL A 71 9.05 -2.69 -31.92
C VAL A 71 8.79 -1.98 -33.26
N THR A 72 8.79 -0.66 -33.25
CA THR A 72 8.50 0.17 -34.43
C THR A 72 9.72 0.88 -35.00
N THR A 73 10.85 0.83 -34.29
CA THR A 73 12.14 1.34 -34.77
C THR A 73 13.10 0.16 -34.91
N ASP A 74 13.45 -0.17 -36.15
CA ASP A 74 14.53 -1.11 -36.43
C ASP A 74 15.87 -0.43 -36.10
N THR A 75 16.59 -0.93 -35.11
CA THR A 75 17.95 -0.46 -34.77
C THR A 75 18.99 -1.57 -34.94
N LEU A 76 18.73 -2.55 -35.80
CA LEU A 76 19.76 -3.50 -36.23
C LEU A 76 20.72 -2.89 -37.25
#